data_AF-A0A023FB13-F1
#
_entry.id   AF-A0A023FB13-F1
#
_cell.length_a   1.000
_cell.length_b   1.000
_cell.length_c   1.000
_cell.angle_alpha   90.00
_cell.angle_beta   90.00
_cell.angle_gamma   90.00
#
_symmetry.space_group_name_H-M   'P 1'
#
loop_
_entity.id
_entity.type
_entity.pdbx_description
1 polymer ?
#
loop_
_entity_poly.entity_id
_entity_poly.type
_entity_poly.pdbx_seq_one_letter_code
_entity_poly.pdbx_strand_id
1 'polypeptide(L)'
;KEPSGTCKSPLPSMTNLQIPQFFKDSWFVTHIMGGSNEATCREYKTKQERDMIKLNADGYYTIQGQKKLYTTTCSTTSGKPLNPSGPIVFKCGHSLGSENIFFDLTFSIVATDYNNYALVYRCSTYQSLGLNYGNLLLLQRNKKDNGSKASSSLKSRSLFLDQFTKTTGC
;
A
#
# COMPACT_ATOMS: atom_id res chain seq x y z
N LYS A 1 2.30 -13.43 -14.99
CA LYS A 1 2.20 -14.15 -13.69
C LYS A 1 1.68 -13.17 -12.67
N GLU A 2 0.44 -13.35 -12.21
CA GLU A 2 -0.07 -12.55 -11.09
C GLU A 2 0.79 -12.80 -9.85
N PRO A 3 1.20 -11.75 -9.12
CA PRO A 3 1.86 -11.91 -7.83
C PRO A 3 0.82 -12.27 -6.75
N SER A 4 0.14 -13.41 -6.87
CA SER A 4 -0.78 -13.89 -5.84
C SER A 4 -0.04 -14.85 -4.88
N GLY A 5 -0.23 -14.66 -3.57
CA GLY A 5 0.16 -15.61 -2.53
C GLY A 5 1.63 -15.61 -2.07
N THR A 6 2.54 -14.84 -2.67
CA THR A 6 3.93 -14.74 -2.19
C THR A 6 4.32 -13.28 -1.91
N CYS A 7 4.86 -12.98 -0.72
CA CYS A 7 5.44 -11.66 -0.39
C CYS A 7 6.78 -11.40 -1.09
N LYS A 8 6.87 -11.74 -2.38
CA LYS A 8 8.03 -11.47 -3.22
C LYS A 8 7.58 -10.46 -4.26
N SER A 9 8.09 -9.23 -4.14
CA SER A 9 7.79 -8.21 -5.14
C SER A 9 8.33 -8.67 -6.51
N PRO A 10 7.52 -8.64 -7.58
CA PRO A 10 8.00 -8.95 -8.92
C PRO A 10 8.86 -7.83 -9.50
N LEU A 11 8.94 -6.66 -8.83
CA LEU A 11 9.60 -5.47 -9.31
C LEU A 11 10.59 -4.95 -8.25
N PRO A 12 11.76 -4.44 -8.67
CA PRO A 12 12.66 -3.78 -7.74
C PRO A 12 12.03 -2.51 -7.19
N SER A 13 12.40 -2.15 -5.96
CA SER A 13 12.10 -0.81 -5.45
C SER A 13 12.90 0.22 -6.24
N MET A 14 12.38 1.44 -6.37
CA MET A 14 13.18 2.53 -6.90
C MET A 14 14.35 2.83 -5.96
N THR A 15 15.44 3.33 -6.52
CA THR A 15 16.59 3.80 -5.75
C THR A 15 16.40 5.25 -5.33
N ASN A 16 17.04 5.65 -4.23
CA ASN A 16 17.09 7.04 -3.76
C ASN A 16 15.70 7.67 -3.54
N LEU A 17 14.75 6.92 -2.99
CA LEU A 17 13.45 7.44 -2.60
C LEU A 17 13.60 8.64 -1.66
N GLN A 18 12.98 9.75 -2.00
CA GLN A 18 12.83 10.88 -1.08
C GLN A 18 11.72 10.57 -0.08
N ILE A 19 12.07 9.84 0.97
CA ILE A 19 11.15 9.34 2.00
C ILE A 19 10.24 10.46 2.56
N PRO A 20 10.76 11.64 2.97
CA PRO A 20 9.89 12.70 3.50
C PRO A 20 8.89 13.23 2.47
N GLN A 21 9.27 13.26 1.19
CA GLN A 21 8.39 13.74 0.12
C GLN A 21 7.30 12.71 -0.21
N PHE A 22 7.64 11.42 -0.16
CA PHE A 22 6.70 10.34 -0.40
C PHE A 22 5.65 10.23 0.71
N PHE A 23 6.10 10.23 1.97
CA PHE A 23 5.26 10.06 3.16
C PHE A 23 4.71 11.39 3.71
N LYS A 24 4.45 12.32 2.79
CA LYS A 24 3.72 13.55 3.03
C LYS A 24 2.28 13.35 2.56
N ASP A 25 1.30 13.75 3.37
CA ASP A 25 -0.14 13.74 3.03
C ASP A 25 -0.70 12.35 2.67
N SER A 26 -1.85 12.34 1.99
CA SER A 26 -2.60 11.14 1.65
C SER A 26 -2.25 10.56 0.29
N TRP A 27 -2.38 9.24 0.18
CA TRP A 27 -2.37 8.47 -1.07
C TRP A 27 -3.66 7.66 -1.18
N PHE A 28 -4.32 7.73 -2.32
CA PHE A 28 -5.53 6.95 -2.60
C PHE A 28 -5.20 5.73 -3.44
N VAL A 29 -5.58 4.54 -2.99
CA VAL A 29 -5.55 3.35 -3.84
C VAL A 29 -6.61 3.52 -4.91
N THR A 30 -6.20 3.64 -6.18
CA THR A 30 -7.12 3.83 -7.31
C THR A 30 -7.18 2.64 -8.23
N HIS A 31 -6.09 1.86 -8.32
CA HIS A 31 -6.06 0.64 -9.09
C HIS A 31 -5.23 -0.43 -8.36
N ILE A 32 -5.60 -1.69 -8.54
CA ILE A 32 -4.97 -2.84 -7.91
C ILE A 32 -4.76 -3.96 -8.93
N MET A 33 -3.62 -4.64 -8.84
CA MET A 33 -3.31 -5.85 -9.62
C MET A 33 -2.88 -6.97 -8.66
N GLY A 34 -3.60 -8.09 -8.73
CA GLY A 34 -3.45 -9.21 -7.80
C GLY A 34 -4.00 -8.94 -6.39
N GLY A 35 -4.02 -9.97 -5.55
CA GLY A 35 -4.56 -9.91 -4.19
C GLY A 35 -6.07 -10.20 -4.09
N SER A 36 -6.61 -10.26 -2.87
CA SER A 36 -8.06 -10.44 -2.63
C SER A 36 -8.82 -9.12 -2.80
N ASN A 37 -10.11 -9.21 -3.14
CA ASN A 37 -11.02 -8.05 -3.28
C ASN A 37 -11.16 -7.23 -1.98
N GLU A 38 -10.71 -7.73 -0.84
CA GLU A 38 -10.79 -7.09 0.47
C GLU A 38 -9.80 -5.93 0.65
N ALA A 39 -8.86 -5.77 -0.30
CA ALA A 39 -7.94 -4.63 -0.36
C ALA A 39 -8.49 -3.42 -1.12
N THR A 40 -9.78 -3.44 -1.51
CA THR A 40 -10.37 -2.39 -2.35
C THR A 40 -10.83 -1.18 -1.53
N CYS A 41 -10.51 0.02 -2.04
CA CYS A 41 -10.71 1.35 -1.44
C CYS A 41 -9.98 1.57 -0.10
N ARG A 42 -8.78 2.15 -0.16
CA ARG A 42 -8.03 2.65 1.00
C ARG A 42 -7.43 4.02 0.71
N GLU A 43 -7.60 4.95 1.64
CA GLU A 43 -6.77 6.15 1.74
C GLU A 43 -5.64 5.85 2.74
N TYR A 44 -4.40 5.96 2.30
CA TYR A 44 -3.22 5.92 3.17
C TYR A 44 -2.87 7.34 3.59
N LYS A 45 -3.25 7.72 4.81
CA LYS A 45 -2.84 8.97 5.44
C LYS A 45 -1.45 8.76 6.01
N THR A 46 -0.45 9.36 5.38
CA THR A 46 0.95 9.18 5.78
C THR A 46 1.49 10.43 6.45
N LYS A 47 2.34 10.24 7.46
CA LYS A 47 3.02 11.33 8.15
C LYS A 47 4.36 10.86 8.68
N GLN A 48 5.40 11.64 8.43
CA GLN A 48 6.67 11.47 9.12
C GLN A 48 6.64 12.16 10.49
N GLU A 49 7.03 11.44 11.52
CA GLU A 49 7.19 11.92 12.89
C GLU A 49 8.58 11.56 13.38
N ARG A 50 9.49 12.55 13.40
CA ARG A 50 10.92 12.35 13.71
C ARG A 50 11.54 11.29 12.78
N ASP A 51 11.96 10.17 13.34
CA ASP A 51 12.60 9.02 12.70
C ASP A 51 11.59 7.93 12.27
N MET A 52 10.29 8.12 12.52
CA MET A 52 9.25 7.16 12.16
C MET A 52 8.31 7.68 11.08
N ILE A 53 7.74 6.74 10.32
CA ILE A 53 6.60 7.00 9.45
C ILE A 53 5.36 6.36 10.07
N LYS A 54 4.29 7.15 10.18
CA LYS A 54 2.94 6.66 10.45
C LYS A 54 2.16 6.54 9.15
N LEU A 55 1.37 5.47 9.05
CA LEU A 55 0.44 5.23 7.96
C LEU A 55 -0.88 4.78 8.57
N ASN A 56 -1.92 5.56 8.38
CA ASN A 56 -3.27 5.22 8.81
C ASN A 56 -4.13 4.94 7.59
N ALA A 57 -5.00 3.95 7.69
CA ALA A 57 -5.99 3.65 6.67
C ALA A 57 -7.29 3.20 7.32
N ASP A 58 -8.39 3.83 6.92
CA ASP A 58 -9.73 3.39 7.28
C ASP A 58 -10.28 2.51 6.15
N GLY A 59 -11.07 1.50 6.50
CA GLY A 59 -11.67 0.62 5.52
C GLY A 59 -12.87 -0.15 6.07
N TYR A 60 -13.49 -0.96 5.21
CA TYR A 60 -14.61 -1.82 5.59
C TYR A 60 -14.31 -3.29 5.28
N TYR A 61 -14.58 -4.18 6.22
CA TYR A 61 -14.67 -5.61 5.98
C TYR A 61 -16.14 -6.02 5.92
N THR A 62 -16.50 -6.92 5.03
CA THR A 62 -17.82 -7.57 5.05
C THR A 62 -17.69 -8.89 5.79
N ILE A 63 -18.17 -8.94 7.04
CA ILE A 63 -18.19 -10.15 7.86
C ILE A 63 -19.64 -10.61 7.94
N GLN A 64 -19.94 -11.83 7.48
CA GLN A 64 -21.30 -12.39 7.48
C GLN A 64 -22.34 -11.47 6.81
N GLY A 65 -21.97 -10.82 5.70
CA GLY A 65 -22.85 -9.88 4.99
C GLY A 65 -22.94 -8.48 5.60
N GLN A 66 -22.36 -8.24 6.78
CA GLN A 66 -22.34 -6.92 7.41
C GLN A 66 -21.02 -6.19 7.16
N LYS A 67 -21.11 -4.95 6.66
CA LYS A 67 -19.94 -4.06 6.57
C LYS A 67 -19.58 -3.54 7.96
N LYS A 68 -18.38 -3.89 8.43
CA LYS A 68 -17.78 -3.36 9.66
C LYS A 68 -16.63 -2.43 9.30
N LEU A 69 -16.66 -1.22 9.85
CA LEU A 69 -15.53 -0.30 9.77
C LEU A 69 -14.37 -0.85 10.59
N TYR A 70 -13.16 -0.74 10.06
CA TYR A 70 -11.93 -0.97 10.80
C TYR A 70 -10.98 0.19 10.56
N THR A 71 -10.19 0.51 11.57
CA THR A 71 -9.09 1.46 11.48
C THR A 71 -7.78 0.68 11.51
N THR A 72 -6.97 0.84 10.47
CA THR A 72 -5.59 0.35 10.42
C THR A 72 -4.67 1.46 10.88
N THR A 73 -3.85 1.18 11.89
CA THR A 73 -2.74 2.05 12.28
C THR A 73 -1.43 1.29 12.05
N CYS A 74 -0.50 1.92 11.35
CA CYS A 74 0.81 1.37 11.04
C CYS A 74 1.92 2.36 11.42
N SER A 75 3.06 1.83 11.88
CA SER A 75 4.27 2.64 12.09
C SER A 75 5.54 1.86 11.74
N THR A 76 6.57 2.57 11.26
CA THR A 76 7.92 2.00 11.21
C THR A 76 8.49 1.90 12.63
N THR A 77 9.50 1.04 12.82
CA THR A 77 10.16 0.91 14.12
C THR A 77 11.07 2.11 14.37
N SER A 78 10.87 2.83 15.48
CA SER A 78 11.78 3.90 15.93
C SER A 78 13.21 3.38 16.12
N GLY A 79 14.20 4.22 15.86
CA GLY A 79 15.62 3.91 15.98
C GLY A 79 16.18 3.03 14.86
N LYS A 80 15.35 2.64 13.88
CA LYS A 80 15.80 1.90 12.69
C LYS A 80 15.85 2.82 11.46
N PRO A 81 17.04 3.05 10.87
CA PRO A 81 17.15 3.82 9.64
C PRO A 81 16.30 3.22 8.52
N LEU A 82 15.60 4.08 7.79
CA LEU A 82 14.82 3.67 6.63
C LEU A 82 15.75 3.54 5.41
N ASN A 83 15.57 2.50 4.61
CA ASN A 83 16.35 2.28 3.41
C ASN A 83 15.64 2.93 2.20
N PRO A 84 16.18 4.01 1.60
CA PRO A 84 15.56 4.69 0.45
C PRO A 84 15.61 3.87 -0.85
N SER A 85 16.30 2.73 -0.87
CA SER A 85 16.36 1.83 -2.03
C SER A 85 15.71 0.47 -1.76
N GLY A 86 15.01 0.33 -0.63
CA GLY A 86 14.43 -0.93 -0.18
C GLY A 86 12.97 -0.78 0.23
N PRO A 87 12.32 -1.90 0.58
CA PRO A 87 10.99 -1.87 1.15
C PRO A 87 10.98 -1.14 2.49
N ILE A 88 9.92 -0.37 2.72
CA ILE A 88 9.59 0.18 4.03
C ILE A 88 8.71 -0.82 4.76
N VAL A 89 9.14 -1.24 5.95
CA VAL A 89 8.43 -2.22 6.77
C VAL A 89 7.71 -1.50 7.91
N PHE A 90 6.40 -1.69 7.97
CA PHE A 90 5.55 -1.17 9.03
C PHE A 90 5.05 -2.30 9.92
N LYS A 91 4.91 -1.99 11.21
CA LYS A 91 4.13 -2.76 12.18
C LYS A 91 2.74 -2.19 12.24
N CYS A 92 1.73 -3.01 11.99
CA CYS A 92 0.35 -2.58 11.84
C CYS A 92 -0.60 -3.31 12.79
N GLY A 93 -1.71 -2.67 13.11
CA GLY A 93 -2.86 -3.27 13.79
C GLY A 93 -4.16 -2.80 13.17
N HIS A 94 -5.08 -3.73 12.93
CA HIS A 94 -6.50 -3.42 12.71
C HIS A 94 -7.20 -3.38 14.06
N SER A 95 -7.89 -2.28 14.35
CA SER A 95 -8.82 -2.23 15.48
C SER A 95 -10.24 -2.53 14.98
N LEU A 96 -10.84 -3.59 15.53
CA LEU A 96 -12.20 -4.03 15.25
C LEU A 96 -13.01 -4.02 16.57
N GLY A 97 -13.31 -2.83 17.07
CA GLY A 97 -13.89 -2.68 18.40
C GLY A 97 -12.89 -3.03 19.50
N SER A 98 -13.14 -4.09 20.28
CA SER A 98 -12.25 -4.52 21.37
C SER A 98 -11.10 -5.44 20.92
N GLU A 99 -11.15 -5.97 19.69
CA GLU A 99 -10.14 -6.88 19.17
C GLU A 99 -9.13 -6.16 18.27
N ASN A 100 -7.87 -6.58 18.38
CA ASN A 100 -6.78 -6.08 17.54
C ASN A 100 -6.14 -7.23 16.75
N ILE A 101 -6.02 -7.07 15.44
CA ILE A 101 -5.30 -8.01 14.57
C ILE A 101 -4.00 -7.35 14.11
N PHE A 102 -2.87 -7.91 14.52
CA PHE A 102 -1.54 -7.39 14.19
C PHE A 102 -0.96 -8.06 12.95
N PHE A 103 -0.22 -7.29 12.16
CA PHE A 103 0.46 -7.77 10.96
C PHE A 103 1.62 -6.86 10.57
N ASP A 104 2.53 -7.41 9.77
CA ASP A 104 3.58 -6.63 9.13
C ASP A 104 3.12 -6.19 7.74
N LEU A 105 3.36 -4.92 7.41
CA LEU A 105 3.10 -4.37 6.08
C LEU A 105 4.43 -3.99 5.42
N THR A 106 4.76 -4.66 4.34
CA THR A 106 5.90 -4.32 3.50
C THR A 106 5.43 -3.45 2.34
N PHE A 107 6.01 -2.27 2.20
CA PHE A 107 5.73 -1.29 1.15
C PHE A 107 6.99 -1.06 0.29
N SER A 108 7.02 -1.65 -0.89
CA SER A 108 8.08 -1.44 -1.87
C SER A 108 7.64 -0.38 -2.86
N ILE A 109 8.21 0.81 -2.80
CA ILE A 109 7.92 1.89 -3.75
C ILE A 109 8.70 1.58 -5.03
N VAL A 110 7.99 1.23 -6.10
CA VAL A 110 8.58 0.80 -7.36
C VAL A 110 8.83 1.98 -8.30
N ALA A 111 7.93 2.96 -8.28
CA ALA A 111 8.05 4.22 -9.00
C ALA A 111 7.12 5.28 -8.38
N THR A 112 7.51 6.54 -8.39
CA THR A 112 6.64 7.66 -8.04
C THR A 112 7.18 8.94 -8.65
N ASP A 113 6.28 9.88 -8.95
CA ASP A 113 6.63 11.27 -9.24
C ASP A 113 6.35 12.19 -8.03
N TYR A 114 6.03 11.59 -6.88
CA TYR A 114 5.67 12.20 -5.60
C TYR A 114 4.36 13.00 -5.58
N ASN A 115 4.02 13.64 -6.71
CA ASN A 115 2.97 14.65 -6.82
C ASN A 115 1.67 14.10 -7.38
N ASN A 116 1.70 13.00 -8.13
CA ASN A 116 0.52 12.51 -8.81
C ASN A 116 0.29 11.03 -8.56
N TYR A 117 1.32 10.19 -8.70
CA TYR A 117 1.15 8.75 -8.62
C TYR A 117 2.30 8.06 -7.88
N ALA A 118 2.03 6.85 -7.41
CA ALA A 118 3.03 5.89 -7.04
C ALA A 118 2.60 4.46 -7.42
N LEU A 119 3.52 3.73 -8.03
CA LEU A 119 3.42 2.27 -8.16
C LEU A 119 4.08 1.65 -6.93
N VAL A 120 3.29 0.92 -6.15
CA VAL A 120 3.74 0.30 -4.90
C VAL A 120 3.41 -1.18 -4.93
N TYR A 121 4.40 -2.02 -4.62
CA TYR A 121 4.11 -3.39 -4.22
C TYR A 121 3.88 -3.43 -2.73
N ARG A 122 2.69 -3.89 -2.34
CA ARG A 122 2.27 -4.06 -0.96
C ARG A 122 2.28 -5.54 -0.62
N CYS A 123 2.82 -5.90 0.54
CA CYS A 123 2.53 -7.20 1.15
C CYS A 123 2.10 -7.07 2.61
N SER A 124 1.03 -7.76 2.99
CA SER A 124 0.60 -7.90 4.39
C SER A 124 0.85 -9.32 4.89
N THR A 125 1.55 -9.45 6.01
CA THR A 125 1.94 -10.72 6.62
C THR A 125 1.32 -10.86 8.01
N TYR A 126 0.35 -11.76 8.14
CA TYR A 126 -0.30 -12.10 9.39
C TYR A 126 0.37 -13.36 9.96
N GLN A 127 1.44 -13.19 10.72
CA GLN A 127 2.27 -14.30 11.20
C GLN A 127 1.46 -15.33 12.00
N SER A 128 0.58 -14.89 12.88
CA SER A 128 -0.27 -15.77 13.71
C SER A 128 -1.26 -16.60 12.90
N LEU A 129 -1.59 -16.18 11.68
CA LEU A 129 -2.53 -16.87 10.79
C LEU A 129 -1.81 -17.64 9.67
N GLY A 130 -0.50 -17.47 9.52
CA GLY A 130 0.25 -18.04 8.39
C GLY A 130 -0.16 -17.46 7.03
N LEU A 131 -0.75 -16.26 6.99
CA LEU A 131 -1.32 -15.66 5.78
C LEU A 131 -0.45 -14.53 5.24
N ASN A 132 -0.33 -14.48 3.90
CA ASN A 132 0.39 -13.44 3.18
C ASN A 132 -0.42 -12.95 1.98
N TYR A 133 -0.57 -11.63 1.86
CA TYR A 133 -1.33 -11.00 0.77
C TYR A 133 -0.47 -9.96 0.08
N GLY A 134 0.08 -10.33 -1.09
CA GLY A 134 0.84 -9.47 -1.97
C GLY A 134 -0.02 -8.91 -3.10
N ASN A 135 0.14 -7.63 -3.42
CA ASN A 135 -0.55 -6.98 -4.53
C ASN A 135 0.22 -5.74 -5.03
N LEU A 136 0.09 -5.43 -6.33
CA LEU A 136 0.55 -4.17 -6.88
C LEU A 136 -0.56 -3.12 -6.77
N LEU A 137 -0.20 -1.92 -6.36
CA LEU A 137 -1.09 -0.78 -6.17
C LEU A 137 -0.65 0.37 -7.04
N LEU A 138 -1.62 0.98 -7.72
CA LEU A 138 -1.47 2.32 -8.25
C LEU A 138 -2.13 3.30 -7.27
N LEU A 139 -1.28 4.01 -6.54
CA LEU A 139 -1.65 5.09 -5.65
C LEU A 139 -1.69 6.40 -6.42
N GLN A 140 -2.65 7.25 -6.09
CA GLN A 140 -2.73 8.60 -6.64
C GLN A 140 -3.00 9.64 -5.56
N ARG A 141 -2.55 10.88 -5.76
CA ARG A 141 -2.80 11.99 -4.84
C ARG A 141 -4.24 12.47 -4.87
N ASN A 142 -4.95 12.23 -5.96
CA ASN A 142 -6.39 12.49 -6.09
C ASN A 142 -7.14 11.19 -6.38
N LYS A 143 -8.16 10.91 -5.56
CA LYS A 143 -9.00 9.71 -5.66
C LYS A 143 -9.76 9.56 -6.99
N LYS A 144 -9.96 10.67 -7.72
CA LYS A 144 -10.65 10.69 -9.02
C LYS A 144 -9.73 10.48 -10.21
N ASP A 145 -8.42 10.47 -10.01
CA ASP A 145 -7.48 10.36 -11.12
C ASP A 145 -7.59 8.98 -11.80
N ASN A 146 -7.34 8.95 -13.11
CA ASN A 146 -7.51 7.76 -13.93
C ASN A 146 -6.22 6.91 -14.07
N GLY A 147 -5.11 7.28 -13.44
CA GLY A 147 -3.86 6.52 -13.49
C GLY A 147 -2.98 6.78 -14.72
N SER A 148 -3.44 7.59 -15.68
CA SER A 148 -2.70 7.87 -16.93
C SER A 148 -1.31 8.48 -16.71
N LYS A 149 -1.11 9.26 -15.64
CA LYS A 149 0.19 9.84 -15.29
C LYS A 149 1.26 8.80 -14.97
N ALA A 150 0.86 7.56 -14.64
CA ALA A 150 1.78 6.45 -14.38
C ALA A 150 2.17 5.66 -15.64
N SER A 151 1.56 5.94 -16.81
CA SER A 151 1.69 5.08 -18.00
C SER A 151 3.13 4.87 -18.46
N SER A 152 3.98 5.89 -18.47
CA SER A 152 5.39 5.74 -18.86
C SER A 152 6.16 4.85 -17.89
N SER A 153 5.94 5.02 -16.58
CA SER A 153 6.57 4.20 -15.55
C SER A 153 6.10 2.75 -15.56
N LEU A 154 4.82 2.52 -15.83
CA LEU A 154 4.27 1.17 -16.03
C LEU A 154 4.90 0.50 -17.27
N LYS A 155 4.91 1.19 -18.42
CA LYS A 155 5.47 0.66 -19.68
C LYS A 155 6.94 0.28 -19.55
N SER A 156 7.76 1.10 -18.88
CA SER A 156 9.18 0.80 -18.63
C SER A 156 9.42 -0.48 -17.81
N ARG A 157 8.37 -1.03 -17.19
CA ARG A 157 8.37 -2.24 -16.37
C ARG A 157 7.50 -3.35 -16.97
N SER A 158 7.15 -3.23 -18.25
CA SER A 158 6.29 -4.18 -18.96
C SER A 158 4.91 -4.36 -18.31
N LEU A 159 4.40 -3.29 -17.69
CA LEU A 159 3.05 -3.22 -17.14
C LEU A 159 2.20 -2.23 -17.93
N PHE A 160 0.90 -2.48 -17.94
CA PHE A 160 -0.11 -1.64 -18.56
C PHE A 160 -1.25 -1.38 -17.57
N LEU A 161 -1.89 -0.22 -17.70
CA LEU A 161 -2.92 0.22 -16.76
C LEU A 161 -4.17 -0.67 -16.81
N ASP A 162 -4.52 -1.20 -17.98
CA ASP A 162 -5.65 -2.12 -18.20
C ASP A 162 -5.49 -3.48 -17.52
N GLN A 163 -4.28 -3.84 -17.10
CA GLN A 163 -4.01 -5.02 -16.29
C GLN A 163 -4.38 -4.79 -14.81
N PHE A 164 -4.64 -3.54 -14.39
CA PHE A 164 -5.09 -3.23 -13.04
C PHE A 164 -6.60 -3.07 -13.00
N THR A 165 -7.24 -3.64 -11.99
CA THR A 165 -8.63 -3.39 -11.66
C THR A 165 -8.75 -2.01 -11.01
N LYS A 166 -9.55 -1.12 -11.60
CA LYS A 166 -9.88 0.17 -10.99
C LYS A 166 -10.71 -0.08 -9.72
N THR A 167 -10.28 0.48 -8.60
CA THR A 167 -11.08 0.43 -7.37
C THR A 167 -12.23 1.40 -7.49
N THR A 168 -13.45 0.97 -7.16
CA THR A 168 -14.58 1.90 -6.98
C THR A 168 -14.22 2.86 -5.87
N GLY A 169 -14.03 4.13 -6.25
CA GLY A 169 -13.37 5.12 -5.42
C GLY A 169 -13.92 5.18 -4.01
N CYS A 170 -13.01 5.34 -3.06
CA CYS A 170 -13.34 6.14 -1.88
C CYS A 170 -13.72 7.56 -2.35
#